data_AF-A0ABD0R8U5-F1
#
_entry.id   AF-A0ABD0R8U5-F1
#
_cell.length_a   1.000
_cell.length_b   1.000
_cell.length_c   1.000
_cell.angle_alpha   90.00
_cell.angle_beta   90.00
_cell.angle_gamma   90.00
#
_symmetry.space_group_name_H-M   'P 1'
#
loop_
_entity.id
_entity.type
_entity.pdbx_description
1 polymer ?
#
loop_
_entity_poly.entity_id
_entity_poly.type
_entity_poly.pdbx_seq_one_letter_code
_entity_poly.pdbx_strand_id
1 'polypeptide(L)'
;TKIQEKCNLQYDFNVMYEDSDFDNAFCNLEDRGDLPSTRATVKVIPLLVTASTTSMSDDSSVSEDTVILPTHSSSTRHDPWPEIFDIPRFPVDVEFRLRQANLTYLQDKT
;
A
#
# COMPACT_ATOMS: atom_id res chain seq x y z
N THR A 1 10.02 -15.16 -12.03
CA THR A 1 11.05 -14.20 -11.54
C THR A 1 12.30 -14.96 -11.11
N LYS A 2 13.53 -14.41 -11.27
CA LYS A 2 14.78 -15.12 -10.92
C LYS A 2 14.82 -15.66 -9.46
N ILE A 3 14.07 -15.04 -8.55
CA ILE A 3 13.94 -15.47 -7.16
C ILE A 3 13.12 -16.77 -7.05
N GLN A 4 12.00 -16.91 -7.77
CA GLN A 4 11.20 -18.15 -7.80
C GLN A 4 12.04 -19.36 -8.22
N GLU A 5 12.80 -19.21 -9.30
CA GLU A 5 13.64 -20.28 -9.85
C GLU A 5 14.78 -20.64 -8.88
N LYS A 6 15.49 -19.64 -8.36
CA LYS A 6 16.66 -19.87 -7.48
C LYS A 6 16.28 -20.42 -6.11
N CYS A 7 15.10 -20.06 -5.60
CA CYS A 7 14.62 -20.47 -4.29
C CYS A 7 13.58 -21.60 -4.35
N ASN A 8 13.31 -22.14 -5.55
CA ASN A 8 12.32 -23.20 -5.80
C ASN A 8 10.94 -22.90 -5.16
N LEU A 9 10.45 -21.67 -5.34
CA LEU A 9 9.20 -21.20 -4.75
C LEU A 9 8.03 -21.55 -5.68
N GLN A 10 7.05 -22.29 -5.15
CA GLN A 10 5.86 -22.74 -5.87
C GLN A 10 4.62 -21.86 -5.62
N TYR A 11 4.82 -20.67 -5.05
CA TYR A 11 3.76 -19.75 -4.65
C TYR A 11 4.09 -18.32 -5.07
N ASP A 12 3.06 -17.50 -5.21
CA ASP A 12 3.21 -16.06 -5.42
C ASP A 12 3.61 -15.38 -4.12
N PHE A 13 4.41 -14.32 -4.21
CA PHE A 13 4.96 -13.64 -3.05
C PHE A 13 5.21 -12.17 -3.32
N ASN A 14 5.21 -11.41 -2.23
CA ASN A 14 5.76 -10.07 -2.17
C ASN A 14 7.20 -10.10 -1.69
N VAL A 15 7.93 -9.05 -2.03
CA VAL A 15 9.36 -8.92 -1.78
C VAL A 15 9.61 -7.63 -1.02
N MET A 16 10.38 -7.72 0.06
CA MET A 16 10.88 -6.57 0.81
C MET A 16 12.40 -6.59 0.84
N TYR A 17 13.05 -5.43 0.92
CA TYR A 17 14.51 -5.31 1.00
C TYR A 17 14.93 -4.47 2.21
N GLU A 18 16.16 -4.66 2.68
CA GLU A 18 16.76 -3.79 3.70
C GLU A 18 17.20 -2.48 3.05
N ASP A 19 16.60 -1.38 3.46
CA ASP A 19 16.91 -0.04 2.95
C ASP A 19 17.88 0.68 3.90
N SER A 20 19.08 0.98 3.41
CA SER A 20 20.12 1.65 4.20
C SER A 20 19.77 3.08 4.59
N ASP A 21 18.87 3.73 3.86
CA ASP A 21 18.41 5.09 4.15
C ASP A 21 17.36 5.11 5.27
N PHE A 22 16.84 3.93 5.64
CA PHE A 22 15.82 3.73 6.67
C PHE A 22 16.32 2.80 7.80
N ASP A 23 17.56 3.00 8.27
CA ASP A 23 18.16 2.21 9.36
C ASP A 23 18.17 0.68 9.09
N ASN A 24 18.23 0.27 7.82
CA ASN A 24 18.11 -1.12 7.37
C ASN A 24 16.74 -1.75 7.68
N ALA A 25 15.68 -0.95 7.79
CA ALA A 25 14.32 -1.45 7.88
C ALA A 25 13.92 -2.19 6.61
N PHE A 26 12.99 -3.14 6.74
CA PHE A 26 12.42 -3.81 5.59
C PHE A 26 11.38 -2.91 4.92
N CYS A 27 11.66 -2.51 3.69
CA CYS A 27 10.80 -1.71 2.81
C CYS A 27 10.27 -2.58 1.65
N ASN A 28 9.11 -2.23 1.09
CA ASN A 28 8.57 -2.94 -0.07
C ASN A 28 9.47 -2.69 -1.29
N LEU A 29 9.72 -3.74 -2.08
CA LEU A 29 10.48 -3.63 -3.32
C LEU A 29 9.52 -3.35 -4.49
N GLU A 30 9.49 -2.12 -4.98
CA GLU A 30 8.63 -1.70 -6.10
C GLU A 30 9.41 -1.71 -7.43
N ASP A 31 10.62 -1.16 -7.45
CA ASP A 31 11.49 -1.18 -8.62
C ASP A 31 12.82 -1.91 -8.36
N ARG A 32 13.40 -2.47 -9.42
CA ARG A 32 14.69 -3.18 -9.31
C ARG A 32 15.87 -2.23 -9.12
N GLY A 33 15.71 -0.94 -9.41
CA GLY A 33 16.67 0.14 -9.17
C GLY A 33 16.80 0.55 -7.71
N ASP A 34 15.82 0.22 -6.87
CA ASP A 34 15.87 0.46 -5.42
C ASP A 34 16.90 -0.45 -4.73
N LEU A 35 17.30 -1.54 -5.38
CA LEU A 35 18.30 -2.45 -4.84
C LEU A 35 19.71 -1.90 -5.04
N PRO A 36 20.58 -2.00 -4.02
CA PRO A 36 21.98 -1.64 -4.17
C PRO A 36 22.67 -2.46 -5.27
N SER A 37 23.59 -1.82 -6.00
CA SER A 37 24.33 -2.42 -7.12
C SER A 37 25.21 -3.62 -6.75
N THR A 38 25.50 -3.82 -5.46
CA THR A 38 26.38 -4.87 -4.95
C THR A 38 25.61 -6.11 -4.52
N ARG A 39 24.94 -6.03 -3.37
CA ARG A 39 24.17 -7.12 -2.76
C ARG A 39 23.08 -6.54 -1.87
N ALA A 40 21.87 -7.05 -2.03
CA ALA A 40 20.73 -6.72 -1.18
C ALA A 40 20.33 -7.94 -0.34
N THR A 41 19.87 -7.69 0.89
CA THR A 41 19.12 -8.67 1.68
C THR A 41 17.65 -8.50 1.36
N VAL A 42 16.96 -9.62 1.10
CA VAL A 42 15.57 -9.62 0.65
C VAL A 42 14.76 -10.59 1.49
N LYS A 43 13.56 -10.16 1.90
CA LYS A 43 12.57 -10.96 2.61
C LYS A 43 11.41 -11.29 1.68
N VAL A 44 11.11 -12.59 1.57
CA VAL A 44 10.02 -13.11 0.74
C VAL A 44 8.80 -13.37 1.61
N ILE A 45 7.65 -12.79 1.23
CA ILE A 45 6.39 -12.91 1.96
C ILE A 45 5.38 -13.63 1.08
N PRO A 46 4.92 -14.85 1.44
CA PRO A 46 3.92 -15.58 0.67
C PRO A 46 2.62 -14.81 0.52
N LEU A 47 2.06 -14.79 -0.69
CA LEU A 47 0.73 -14.25 -0.97
C LEU A 47 -0.28 -15.40 -0.90
N LEU A 48 -1.12 -15.43 0.15
CA LEU A 48 -2.21 -16.38 0.20
C LEU A 48 -3.35 -15.88 -0.70
N VAL A 49 -3.47 -16.45 -1.90
CA VAL A 49 -4.64 -16.26 -2.75
C VAL A 49 -5.79 -17.08 -2.17
N THR A 50 -6.64 -16.45 -1.36
CA THR A 50 -7.97 -17.01 -1.07
C THR A 50 -8.81 -16.91 -2.33
N ALA A 51 -9.11 -18.05 -2.94
CA ALA A 51 -9.90 -18.15 -4.16
C ALA A 51 -11.28 -17.49 -3.98
N SER A 52 -11.50 -16.36 -4.64
CA SER A 52 -12.83 -15.82 -4.96
C SER A 52 -12.72 -15.06 -6.27
N THR A 53 -12.76 -15.83 -7.34
CA THR A 53 -12.89 -15.35 -8.72
C THR A 53 -14.23 -14.65 -8.88
N THR A 54 -14.24 -13.37 -9.24
CA THR A 54 -15.34 -12.77 -10.00
C THR A 54 -14.76 -11.64 -10.84
N SER A 55 -14.64 -11.90 -12.14
CA SER A 55 -14.40 -10.87 -13.15
C SER A 55 -15.56 -9.87 -13.12
N MET A 56 -15.26 -8.61 -12.88
CA MET A 56 -16.17 -7.51 -13.20
C MET A 56 -15.47 -6.60 -14.19
N SER A 57 -16.18 -6.39 -15.29
CA SER A 57 -15.82 -5.60 -16.46
C SER A 57 -15.55 -4.14 -16.10
N ASP A 58 -14.42 -3.62 -16.57
CA ASP A 58 -14.10 -2.19 -16.58
C ASP A 58 -14.99 -1.47 -17.61
N ASP A 59 -15.95 -0.69 -17.12
CA ASP A 59 -16.53 0.42 -17.89
C ASP A 59 -16.14 1.73 -17.18
N SER A 60 -14.92 2.19 -17.45
CA SER A 60 -14.46 3.49 -16.99
C SER A 60 -14.69 4.53 -18.09
N SER A 61 -15.75 5.32 -17.90
CA SER A 61 -16.00 6.60 -18.57
C SER A 61 -14.72 7.45 -18.60
N VAL A 62 -14.25 7.74 -19.82
CA VAL A 62 -13.09 8.58 -20.11
C VAL A 62 -13.40 10.03 -19.71
N SER A 63 -12.59 10.59 -18.80
CA SER A 63 -12.51 12.03 -18.54
C SER A 63 -11.20 12.55 -19.11
N GLU A 64 -11.28 13.56 -19.97
CA GLU A 64 -10.20 13.99 -20.88
C GLU A 64 -9.04 14.80 -20.25
N ASP A 65 -8.93 14.91 -18.92
CA ASP A 65 -7.94 15.82 -18.30
C ASP A 65 -6.92 15.16 -17.35
N THR A 66 -6.78 13.83 -17.40
CA THR A 66 -5.71 13.15 -16.66
C THR A 66 -5.02 12.12 -17.56
N VAL A 67 -3.71 12.28 -17.75
CA VAL A 67 -2.85 11.22 -18.27
C VAL A 67 -2.89 10.04 -17.30
N ILE A 68 -3.70 9.03 -17.62
CA ILE A 68 -3.72 7.76 -16.90
C ILE A 68 -2.38 7.08 -17.20
N LEU A 69 -1.44 7.19 -16.26
CA LEU A 69 -0.24 6.33 -16.28
C LEU A 69 -0.73 4.87 -16.30
N PRO A 70 -0.10 3.97 -17.09
CA PRO A 70 -0.48 2.57 -17.09
C PRO A 70 -0.46 2.09 -15.65
N THR A 71 -1.62 1.70 -15.14
CA THR A 71 -1.76 1.13 -13.80
C THR A 71 -0.96 -0.15 -13.78
N HIS A 72 0.30 -0.09 -13.35
CA HIS A 72 1.01 -1.26 -12.87
C HIS A 72 0.14 -1.77 -11.73
N SER A 73 -0.48 -2.92 -11.96
CA SER A 73 -1.51 -3.57 -11.14
C SER A 73 -0.93 -4.12 -9.83
N SER A 74 -0.27 -3.25 -9.07
CA SER A 74 0.32 -3.54 -7.77
C SER A 74 -0.12 -2.54 -6.70
N SER A 75 -1.32 -1.96 -6.86
CA SER A 75 -2.01 -1.31 -5.75
C SER A 75 -3.04 -2.27 -5.18
N THR A 76 -2.70 -2.85 -4.04
CA THR A 76 -3.43 -3.87 -3.26
C THR A 76 -4.69 -3.34 -2.58
N ARG A 77 -5.47 -2.50 -3.26
CA ARG A 77 -6.83 -2.14 -2.85
C ARG A 77 -7.79 -2.58 -3.94
N HIS A 78 -8.05 -3.88 -3.98
CA HIS A 78 -9.08 -4.44 -4.85
C HIS A 78 -10.49 -4.15 -4.35
N ASP A 79 -10.64 -3.75 -3.08
CA ASP A 79 -11.92 -3.46 -2.48
C ASP A 79 -12.17 -1.94 -2.41
N PRO A 80 -13.41 -1.49 -2.73
CA PRO A 80 -13.81 -0.10 -2.50
C PRO A 80 -13.78 0.22 -1.00
N TRP A 81 -13.72 1.51 -0.68
CA TRP A 81 -13.89 1.95 0.70
C TRP A 81 -15.25 1.47 1.24
N PRO A 82 -15.34 1.04 2.51
CA PRO A 82 -16.62 0.70 3.11
C PRO A 82 -17.59 1.86 2.98
N GLU A 83 -18.83 1.58 2.58
CA GLU A 83 -19.90 2.59 2.55
C GLU A 83 -20.16 3.17 3.95
N ILE A 84 -19.99 2.32 4.97
CA ILE A 84 -20.11 2.67 6.38
C ILE A 84 -18.76 2.41 7.05
N PHE A 85 -18.16 3.45 7.61
CA PHE A 85 -16.94 3.36 8.40
C PHE A 85 -17.24 3.82 9.82
N ASP A 86 -17.31 2.85 10.74
CA ASP A 86 -17.49 3.14 12.16
C ASP A 86 -16.23 3.80 12.70
N ILE A 87 -16.36 5.05 13.15
CA ILE A 87 -15.25 5.79 13.74
C ILE A 87 -14.91 5.13 15.09
N PRO A 88 -13.67 4.62 15.27
CA PRO A 88 -13.29 4.01 16.54
C PRO A 88 -13.27 5.07 17.64
N ARG A 89 -13.59 4.66 18.87
CA ARG A 89 -13.37 5.52 20.04
C ARG A 89 -11.89 5.61 20.33
N PHE A 90 -11.35 6.83 20.32
CA PHE A 90 -9.96 7.02 20.70
C PHE A 90 -9.82 7.09 22.23
N PRO A 91 -8.61 6.83 22.76
CA PRO A 91 -8.28 7.19 24.14
C PRO A 91 -8.59 8.65 24.45
N VAL A 92 -8.91 8.95 25.71
CA VAL A 92 -9.41 10.27 26.16
C VAL A 92 -8.47 11.42 25.75
N ASP A 93 -7.16 11.20 25.80
CA ASP A 93 -6.14 12.19 25.44
C ASP A 93 -6.11 12.49 23.94
N VAL A 94 -6.37 11.49 23.08
CA VAL A 94 -6.45 11.64 21.63
C VAL A 94 -7.73 12.40 21.27
N GLU A 95 -8.88 11.99 21.82
CA GLU A 95 -10.16 12.70 21.63
C GLU A 95 -10.06 14.18 22.04
N PHE A 96 -9.40 14.45 23.17
CA PHE A 96 -9.20 15.80 23.67
C PHE A 96 -8.39 16.65 22.69
N ARG A 97 -7.26 16.12 22.20
CA ARG A 97 -6.39 16.82 21.23
C ARG A 97 -7.11 17.09 19.91
N LEU A 98 -7.83 16.11 19.39
CA LEU A 98 -8.64 16.26 18.17
C LEU A 98 -9.69 17.35 18.33
N ARG A 99 -10.40 17.37 19.46
CA ARG A 99 -11.40 18.40 19.76
C ARG A 99 -10.79 19.79 19.84
N GLN A 100 -9.67 19.94 20.53
CA GLN A 100 -8.99 21.23 20.67
C GLN A 100 -8.54 21.77 19.31
N ALA A 101 -7.94 20.92 18.47
CA ALA A 101 -7.52 21.31 17.12
C ALA A 101 -8.70 21.76 16.25
N ASN A 102 -9.83 21.05 16.29
CA ASN A 102 -11.04 21.43 15.57
C ASN A 102 -11.58 22.80 16.04
N LEU A 103 -11.56 23.07 17.35
CA LEU A 103 -11.98 24.36 17.88
C LEU A 103 -11.07 25.50 17.42
N THR A 104 -9.74 25.31 17.46
CA THR A 104 -8.77 26.29 16.95
C THR A 104 -9.01 26.58 15.47
N TYR A 105 -9.18 25.54 14.65
CA TYR A 105 -9.45 25.71 13.23
C TYR A 105 -10.71 26.53 12.95
N LEU A 106 -11.79 26.30 13.71
CA LEU A 106 -13.03 27.06 13.55
C LEU A 106 -12.89 28.52 14.00
N GLN A 107 -12.06 28.80 15.01
CA GLN A 107 -11.77 30.16 15.44
C GLN A 107 -10.95 30.92 14.39
N ASP A 108 -9.92 30.29 13.82
CA ASP A 108 -9.01 30.89 12.84
C ASP A 108 -9.64 31.08 11.45
N LYS A 109 -10.81 30.49 11.18
CA LYS A 109 -11.57 30.63 9.93
C LYS A 109 -12.52 31.84 9.91
N THR A 110 -12.40 32.75 10.89
CA THR A 110 -13.11 34.04 10.97
C THR A 110 -12.18 35.18 10.57
#